data_AF-K2BHU7-F1
#
_entry.id   AF-K2BHU7-F1
#
_cell.length_a   1.000
_cell.length_b   1.000
_cell.length_c   1.000
_cell.angle_alpha   90.00
_cell.angle_beta   90.00
_cell.angle_gamma   90.00
#
_symmetry.space_group_name_H-M   'P 1'
#
loop_
_entity.id
_entity.type
_entity.pdbx_description
1 polymer ?
#
loop_
_entity_poly.entity_id
_entity_poly.type
_entity_poly.pdbx_seq_one_letter_code
_entity_poly.pdbx_strand_id
1 'polypeptide(L)'
;MRHIFVLCKRSLIIVFISIICFSLVACKKTECTVSYFLSHPSFLEQSLKKCLSTDHALSHKQAKQCVLAYGARDRMKFYLDQEQQDPEKFGESILSYEMRAASSKLALDRERQNVRTLEAQHVSWGVLSVAKKRFFQAKEQYESDQRTVDTVLAIAGLQSPE
;
A
#
# COMPACT_ATOMS: atom_id res chain seq x y z
N MET A 1 45.71 29.01 -11.39
CA MET A 1 45.06 27.91 -10.64
C MET A 1 43.67 28.22 -10.06
N ARG A 2 43.04 29.40 -10.29
CA ARG A 2 41.67 29.69 -9.84
C ARG A 2 40.55 29.24 -10.80
N HIS A 3 40.81 29.17 -12.10
CA HIS A 3 39.79 28.85 -13.11
C HIS A 3 39.44 27.35 -13.21
N ILE A 4 40.40 26.46 -12.96
CA ILE A 4 40.19 25.00 -13.01
C ILE A 4 39.27 24.53 -11.86
N PHE A 5 39.40 25.16 -10.69
CA PHE A 5 38.60 24.82 -9.51
C PHE A 5 37.11 25.18 -9.66
N VAL A 6 36.80 26.27 -10.39
CA VAL A 6 35.42 26.72 -10.64
C VAL A 6 34.70 25.80 -11.63
N LEU A 7 35.41 25.30 -12.65
CA LEU A 7 34.87 24.35 -13.62
C LEU A 7 34.56 22.99 -12.97
N CYS A 8 35.43 22.52 -12.07
CA CYS A 8 35.22 21.28 -11.32
C CYS A 8 34.00 21.39 -10.38
N LYS A 9 33.83 22.52 -9.67
CA LYS A 9 32.65 22.79 -8.81
C LYS A 9 31.34 22.86 -9.59
N ARG A 10 31.32 23.52 -10.76
CA ARG A 10 30.14 23.59 -11.62
C ARG A 10 29.75 22.23 -12.20
N SER A 11 30.73 21.41 -12.58
CA SER A 11 30.50 20.05 -13.07
C SER A 11 29.93 19.14 -11.97
N LEU A 12 30.43 19.26 -10.74
CA LEU A 12 29.97 18.47 -9.59
C LEU A 12 28.51 18.80 -9.19
N ILE A 13 28.10 20.07 -9.33
CA ILE A 13 26.71 20.50 -9.09
C ILE A 13 25.77 19.94 -10.16
N ILE A 14 26.17 19.94 -11.43
CA ILE A 14 25.34 19.39 -12.53
C ILE A 14 25.16 17.87 -12.36
N VAL A 15 26.20 17.15 -11.93
CA VAL A 15 26.12 15.72 -11.62
C VAL A 15 25.20 15.46 -10.43
N PHE A 16 25.27 16.26 -9.37
CA PHE A 16 24.38 16.15 -8.22
C PHE A 16 22.92 16.40 -8.58
N ILE A 17 22.62 17.44 -9.36
CA ILE A 17 21.26 17.76 -9.82
C ILE A 17 20.72 16.63 -10.70
N SER A 18 21.54 16.07 -11.61
CA SER A 18 21.17 14.92 -12.42
C SER A 18 20.80 13.70 -11.56
N ILE A 19 21.60 13.36 -10.55
CA ILE A 19 21.34 12.23 -9.65
C ILE A 19 20.04 12.44 -8.85
N ILE A 20 19.77 13.67 -8.40
CA ILE A 20 18.53 14.02 -7.69
C ILE A 20 17.32 13.93 -8.64
N CYS A 21 17.44 14.40 -9.88
CA CYS A 21 16.38 14.29 -10.88
C CYS A 21 16.10 12.83 -11.27
N PHE A 22 17.14 11.99 -11.42
CA PHE A 22 16.98 10.56 -11.72
C PHE A 22 16.36 9.77 -10.55
N SER A 23 16.65 10.16 -9.30
CA SER A 23 16.04 9.51 -8.13
C SER A 23 14.57 9.92 -7.89
N LEU A 24 14.14 11.08 -8.40
CA LEU A 24 12.72 11.47 -8.42
C LEU A 24 11.90 10.76 -9.52
N VAL A 25 12.53 10.39 -10.65
CA VAL A 25 11.88 9.61 -11.72
C VAL A 25 11.70 8.13 -11.33
N ALA A 26 12.38 7.67 -10.27
CA ALA A 26 12.16 6.36 -9.66
C ALA A 26 10.96 6.32 -8.69
N CYS A 27 10.04 7.30 -8.78
CA CYS A 27 8.69 7.11 -8.27
C CYS A 27 8.04 6.00 -9.11
N LYS A 28 8.25 4.75 -8.66
CA LYS A 28 7.69 3.54 -9.27
C LYS A 28 6.24 3.85 -9.64
N LYS A 29 5.94 3.77 -10.92
CA LYS A 29 4.59 3.77 -11.49
C LYS A 29 3.79 2.77 -10.65
N THR A 30 3.08 3.27 -9.65
CA THR A 30 2.43 2.47 -8.63
C THR A 30 1.52 1.53 -9.40
N GLU A 31 1.76 0.23 -9.30
CA GLU A 31 0.76 -0.70 -9.79
C GLU A 31 -0.51 -0.38 -9.00
N CYS A 32 -1.52 0.18 -9.66
CA CYS A 32 -2.75 0.59 -9.01
C CYS A 32 -3.38 -0.64 -8.38
N THR A 33 -3.22 -0.81 -7.07
CA THR A 33 -3.83 -1.89 -6.31
C THR A 33 -5.29 -1.54 -6.00
N VAL A 34 -6.09 -2.53 -5.62
CA VAL A 34 -7.46 -2.31 -5.14
C VAL A 34 -7.49 -1.29 -3.99
N SER A 35 -6.55 -1.38 -3.05
CA SER A 35 -6.41 -0.43 -1.95
C SER A 35 -6.16 1.00 -2.43
N TYR A 36 -5.33 1.20 -3.46
CA TYR A 36 -5.07 2.53 -4.02
C TYR A 36 -6.36 3.16 -4.59
N PHE A 37 -7.17 2.37 -5.29
CA PHE A 37 -8.46 2.83 -5.81
C PHE A 37 -9.46 3.20 -4.72
N LEU A 38 -9.50 2.44 -3.63
CA LEU A 38 -10.39 2.69 -2.51
C LEU A 38 -10.01 3.96 -1.73
N SER A 39 -8.71 4.27 -1.66
CA SER A 39 -8.23 5.53 -1.06
C SER A 39 -8.32 6.75 -2.00
N HIS A 40 -8.60 6.56 -3.30
CA HIS A 40 -8.67 7.64 -4.30
C HIS A 40 -9.91 7.47 -5.20
N PRO A 41 -11.12 7.76 -4.70
CA PRO A 41 -12.37 7.47 -5.41
C PRO A 41 -12.52 8.23 -6.73
N SER A 42 -11.97 9.45 -6.83
CA SER A 42 -11.93 10.21 -8.09
C SER A 42 -11.11 9.50 -9.18
N PHE A 43 -10.00 8.87 -8.79
CA PHE A 43 -9.17 8.08 -9.69
C PHE A 43 -9.87 6.77 -10.08
N LEU A 44 -10.56 6.12 -9.13
CA LEU A 44 -11.38 4.94 -9.39
C LEU A 44 -12.48 5.25 -10.41
N GLU A 45 -13.21 6.34 -10.25
CA GLU A 45 -14.27 6.75 -11.18
C GLU A 45 -13.72 7.01 -12.59
N GLN A 46 -12.58 7.70 -12.69
CA GLN A 46 -11.92 7.94 -13.98
C GLN A 46 -11.46 6.63 -14.64
N SER A 47 -10.91 5.70 -13.87
CA SER A 47 -10.50 4.39 -14.36
C SER A 47 -11.68 3.55 -14.83
N LEU A 48 -12.80 3.55 -14.09
CA LEU A 48 -14.02 2.85 -14.50
C LEU A 48 -14.61 3.44 -15.79
N LYS A 49 -14.65 4.76 -15.92
CA LYS A 49 -15.08 5.46 -17.15
C LYS A 49 -14.23 5.02 -18.35
N LYS A 50 -12.91 4.97 -18.19
CA LYS A 50 -12.00 4.48 -19.24
C LYS A 50 -12.27 3.01 -19.59
N CYS A 51 -12.49 2.15 -18.60
CA CYS A 51 -12.80 0.75 -18.82
C CYS A 51 -14.14 0.51 -19.55
N LEU A 52 -15.12 1.40 -19.34
CA LEU A 52 -16.43 1.34 -20.00
C LEU A 52 -16.43 1.96 -21.40
N SER A 53 -15.57 2.95 -21.65
CA SER A 53 -15.53 3.71 -22.91
C SER A 53 -14.61 3.12 -23.98
N THR A 54 -14.00 1.96 -23.74
CA THR A 54 -13.03 1.39 -24.70
C THR A 54 -13.73 0.49 -25.71
N ASP A 55 -14.03 1.01 -26.90
CA ASP A 55 -14.54 0.25 -28.05
C ASP A 55 -13.47 -0.64 -28.72
N HIS A 56 -12.22 -0.57 -28.27
CA HIS A 56 -11.08 -1.31 -28.81
C HIS A 56 -10.55 -2.35 -27.82
N ALA A 57 -9.88 -3.39 -28.35
CA ALA A 57 -9.27 -4.44 -27.55
C ALA A 57 -8.26 -3.85 -26.55
N LEU A 58 -8.56 -4.02 -25.26
CA LEU A 58 -7.68 -3.59 -24.17
C LEU A 58 -6.34 -4.33 -24.25
N SER A 59 -5.24 -3.62 -24.05
CA SER A 59 -3.96 -4.29 -23.78
C SER A 59 -4.06 -5.12 -22.49
N HIS A 60 -3.26 -6.17 -22.36
CA HIS A 60 -3.23 -7.02 -21.16
C HIS A 60 -3.07 -6.22 -19.86
N LYS A 61 -2.29 -5.13 -19.90
CA LYS A 61 -2.09 -4.23 -18.75
C LYS A 61 -3.36 -3.43 -18.41
N GLN A 62 -4.06 -2.93 -19.41
CA GLN A 62 -5.32 -2.20 -19.21
C GLN A 62 -6.43 -3.13 -18.74
N ALA A 63 -6.51 -4.35 -19.28
CA ALA A 63 -7.45 -5.36 -18.80
C ALA A 63 -7.24 -5.67 -17.31
N LYS A 64 -5.99 -5.87 -16.87
CA LYS A 64 -5.65 -6.07 -15.45
C LYS A 64 -6.06 -4.87 -14.59
N GLN A 65 -5.84 -3.65 -15.06
CA GLN A 65 -6.26 -2.43 -14.34
C GLN A 65 -7.80 -2.33 -14.24
N CYS A 66 -8.53 -2.71 -15.28
CA CYS A 66 -9.99 -2.73 -15.25
C CYS A 66 -10.55 -3.76 -14.27
N VAL A 67 -9.96 -4.95 -14.20
CA VAL A 67 -10.33 -5.96 -13.18
C VAL A 67 -10.14 -5.41 -11.77
N LEU A 68 -9.02 -4.71 -11.52
CA LEU A 68 -8.75 -4.11 -10.21
C LEU A 68 -9.70 -2.95 -9.91
N ALA A 69 -10.04 -2.12 -10.90
CA ALA A 69 -11.00 -1.03 -10.74
C ALA A 69 -12.42 -1.56 -10.46
N TYR A 70 -12.90 -2.58 -11.18
CA TYR A 70 -14.19 -3.20 -10.89
C TYR A 70 -14.22 -3.87 -9.51
N GLY A 71 -13.15 -4.58 -9.13
CA GLY A 71 -13.04 -5.15 -7.79
C GLY A 71 -13.05 -4.09 -6.69
N ALA A 72 -12.41 -2.94 -6.92
CA ALA A 72 -12.46 -1.80 -6.00
C ALA A 72 -13.87 -1.19 -5.94
N ARG A 73 -14.56 -1.01 -7.07
CA ARG A 73 -15.94 -0.52 -7.12
C ARG A 73 -16.87 -1.41 -6.29
N ASP A 74 -16.82 -2.72 -6.52
CA ASP A 74 -17.72 -3.66 -5.85
C ASP A 74 -17.47 -3.69 -4.33
N ARG A 75 -16.21 -3.58 -3.93
CA ARG A 75 -15.84 -3.48 -2.51
C ARG A 75 -16.25 -2.16 -1.88
N MET A 76 -16.12 -1.05 -2.61
CA MET A 76 -16.59 0.26 -2.15
C MET A 76 -18.10 0.26 -1.96
N LYS A 77 -18.83 -0.25 -2.95
CA LYS A 77 -20.29 -0.40 -2.88
C LYS A 77 -20.72 -1.27 -1.69
N PHE A 78 -20.07 -2.41 -1.47
CA PHE A 78 -20.38 -3.29 -0.35
C PHE A 78 -20.32 -2.54 1.00
N TYR A 79 -19.25 -1.78 1.24
CA TYR A 79 -19.12 -1.03 2.50
C TYR A 79 -20.08 0.16 2.60
N LEU A 80 -20.31 0.89 1.50
CA LEU A 80 -21.31 1.96 1.46
C LEU A 80 -22.72 1.43 1.73
N ASP A 81 -23.08 0.28 1.16
CA ASP A 81 -24.38 -0.37 1.38
C ASP A 81 -24.50 -0.82 2.86
N GLN A 82 -23.43 -1.32 3.48
CA GLN A 82 -23.41 -1.66 4.91
C GLN A 82 -23.61 -0.42 5.79
N GLU A 83 -22.87 0.64 5.51
CA GLU A 83 -22.96 1.92 6.23
C GLU A 83 -24.37 2.53 6.12
N GLN A 84 -24.99 2.49 4.93
CA GLN A 84 -26.34 3.02 4.73
C GLN A 84 -27.43 2.19 5.41
N GLN A 85 -27.26 0.86 5.45
CA GLN A 85 -28.25 -0.04 6.06
C GLN A 85 -28.20 -0.02 7.58
N ASP A 86 -27.00 0.00 8.16
CA ASP A 86 -26.77 -0.08 9.60
C ASP A 86 -25.45 0.61 9.98
N PRO A 87 -25.47 1.94 10.18
CA PRO A 87 -24.27 2.72 10.48
C PRO A 87 -23.58 2.28 11.78
N GLU A 88 -24.35 1.88 12.79
CA GLU A 88 -23.80 1.44 14.08
C GLU A 88 -23.00 0.15 13.91
N LYS A 89 -23.58 -0.85 13.24
CA LYS A 89 -22.91 -2.11 12.95
C LYS A 89 -21.71 -1.95 12.02
N PHE A 90 -21.78 -0.98 11.10
CA PHE A 90 -20.64 -0.61 10.28
C PHE A 90 -19.50 -0.03 11.14
N GLY A 91 -19.81 0.88 12.07
CA GLY A 91 -18.87 1.40 13.06
C GLY A 91 -18.24 0.31 13.94
N GLU A 92 -19.04 -0.64 14.44
CA GLU A 92 -18.55 -1.81 15.17
C GLU A 92 -17.60 -2.67 14.32
N SER A 93 -17.89 -2.80 13.03
CA SER A 93 -17.04 -3.54 12.09
C SER A 93 -15.69 -2.86 11.91
N ILE A 94 -15.66 -1.53 11.80
CA ILE A 94 -14.43 -0.73 11.76
C ILE A 94 -13.58 -0.99 13.01
N LEU A 95 -14.18 -0.88 14.21
CA LEU A 95 -13.48 -1.16 15.47
C LEU A 95 -12.92 -2.59 15.51
N SER A 96 -13.69 -3.58 15.05
CA SER A 96 -13.23 -4.97 14.94
C SER A 96 -12.03 -5.13 13.99
N TYR A 97 -12.01 -4.41 12.85
CA TYR A 97 -10.86 -4.40 11.95
C TYR A 97 -9.63 -3.75 12.60
N GLU A 98 -9.80 -2.64 13.32
CA GLU A 98 -8.70 -1.98 14.05
C GLU A 98 -8.12 -2.87 15.15
N MET A 99 -8.97 -3.52 15.94
CA MET A 99 -8.52 -4.49 16.96
C MET A 99 -7.75 -5.65 16.33
N ARG A 100 -8.17 -6.13 15.16
CA ARG A 100 -7.46 -7.19 14.42
C ARG A 100 -6.09 -6.71 13.96
N ALA A 101 -5.99 -5.51 13.40
CA ALA A 101 -4.72 -4.91 12.98
C ALA A 101 -3.77 -4.70 14.18
N ALA A 102 -4.30 -4.26 15.32
CA ALA A 102 -3.53 -4.14 16.56
C ALA A 102 -3.01 -5.51 17.04
N SER A 103 -3.85 -6.54 16.98
CA SER A 103 -3.46 -7.91 17.34
C SER A 103 -2.37 -8.48 16.41
N SER A 104 -2.50 -8.30 15.10
CA SER A 104 -1.49 -8.75 14.14
C SER A 104 -0.18 -7.96 14.25
N LYS A 105 -0.24 -6.67 14.62
CA LYS A 105 0.95 -5.88 14.97
C LYS A 105 1.70 -6.46 16.17
N LEU A 106 0.98 -6.82 17.24
CA LEU A 106 1.57 -7.46 18.41
C LEU A 106 2.22 -8.81 18.04
N ALA A 107 1.58 -9.60 17.19
CA ALA A 107 2.16 -10.85 16.69
C ALA A 107 3.43 -10.62 15.87
N LEU A 108 3.43 -9.61 14.98
CA LEU A 108 4.60 -9.20 14.21
C LEU A 108 5.77 -8.79 15.13
N ASP A 109 5.50 -7.98 16.15
CA ASP A 109 6.53 -7.52 17.08
C ASP A 109 7.10 -8.68 17.91
N ARG A 110 6.27 -9.66 18.30
CA ARG A 110 6.73 -10.91 18.94
C ARG A 110 7.65 -11.71 18.04
N GLU A 111 7.28 -11.94 16.79
CA GLU A 111 8.13 -12.70 15.85
C GLU A 111 9.41 -11.93 15.51
N ARG A 112 9.36 -10.59 15.44
CA ARG A 112 10.55 -9.74 15.29
C ARG A 112 11.51 -9.94 16.46
N GLN A 113 11.00 -9.94 17.68
CA GLN A 113 11.81 -10.15 18.88
C GLN A 113 12.37 -11.57 18.96
N ASN A 114 11.60 -12.56 18.53
CA ASN A 114 12.04 -13.95 18.42
C ASN A 114 13.24 -14.08 17.45
N VAL A 115 13.13 -13.52 16.24
CA VAL A 115 14.24 -13.50 15.27
C VAL A 115 15.49 -12.85 15.85
N ARG A 116 15.37 -11.66 16.48
CA ARG A 116 16.50 -10.95 17.09
C ARG A 116 17.18 -11.78 18.19
N THR A 117 16.37 -12.44 19.03
CA THR A 117 16.87 -13.31 20.11
C THR A 117 17.66 -14.48 19.54
N LEU A 118 17.11 -15.15 18.52
CA LEU A 118 17.75 -16.29 17.87
C LEU A 118 19.03 -15.90 17.12
N GLU A 119 19.07 -14.71 16.49
CA GLU A 119 20.29 -14.16 15.89
C GLU A 119 21.37 -13.90 16.94
N ALA A 120 21.00 -13.31 18.08
CA ALA A 120 21.95 -13.07 19.18
C ALA A 120 22.47 -14.38 19.80
N GLN A 121 21.65 -15.43 19.84
CA GLN A 121 22.02 -16.77 20.33
C GLN A 121 22.83 -17.59 19.33
N HIS A 122 23.09 -17.08 18.11
CA HIS A 122 23.83 -17.78 17.07
C HIS A 122 23.30 -19.20 16.79
N VAL A 123 21.98 -19.36 16.80
CA VAL A 123 21.34 -20.67 16.53
C VAL A 123 21.62 -21.14 15.10
N SER A 124 21.39 -22.43 14.85
CA SER A 124 21.56 -22.99 13.51
C SER A 124 20.68 -22.28 12.47
N TRP A 125 21.17 -22.21 11.23
CA TRP A 125 20.44 -21.57 10.13
C TRP A 125 19.05 -22.17 9.89
N GLY A 126 18.87 -23.47 10.13
CA GLY A 126 17.58 -24.14 10.05
C GLY A 126 16.54 -23.54 11.01
N VAL A 127 16.91 -23.29 12.27
CA VAL A 127 16.02 -22.66 13.26
C VAL A 127 15.75 -21.21 12.90
N LEU A 128 16.80 -20.47 12.52
CA LEU A 128 16.68 -19.05 12.16
C LEU A 128 15.80 -18.82 10.92
N SER A 129 15.92 -19.67 9.89
CA SER A 129 15.12 -19.57 8.67
C SER A 129 13.63 -19.79 8.92
N VAL A 130 13.27 -20.73 9.78
CA VAL A 130 11.87 -20.97 10.19
C VAL A 130 11.31 -19.75 10.94
N ALA A 131 12.08 -19.17 11.87
CA ALA A 131 11.67 -17.96 12.57
C ALA A 131 11.50 -16.76 11.62
N LYS A 132 12.43 -16.57 10.67
CA LYS A 132 12.30 -15.52 9.64
C LYS A 132 11.07 -15.73 8.76
N LYS A 133 10.74 -16.97 8.40
CA LYS A 133 9.51 -17.27 7.64
C LYS A 133 8.25 -16.86 8.42
N ARG A 134 8.17 -17.18 9.72
CA ARG A 134 7.05 -16.76 10.58
C ARG A 134 6.96 -15.25 10.70
N PHE A 135 8.09 -14.57 10.85
CA PHE A 135 8.14 -13.10 10.83
C PHE A 135 7.59 -12.51 9.53
N PHE A 136 7.97 -13.05 8.36
CA PHE A 136 7.43 -12.59 7.08
C PHE A 136 5.91 -12.82 6.96
N GLN A 137 5.43 -13.99 7.40
CA GLN A 137 3.99 -14.27 7.41
C GLN A 137 3.21 -13.32 8.34
N ALA A 138 3.72 -13.06 9.55
CA ALA A 138 3.12 -12.11 10.48
C ALA A 138 3.12 -10.68 9.91
N LYS A 139 4.18 -10.31 9.18
CA LYS A 139 4.28 -9.02 8.49
C LYS A 139 3.23 -8.89 7.40
N GLU A 140 3.10 -9.89 6.53
CA GLU A 140 2.09 -9.90 5.46
C GLU A 140 0.67 -9.81 6.03
N GLN A 141 0.39 -10.53 7.12
CA GLN A 141 -0.90 -10.47 7.80
C GLN A 141 -1.19 -9.07 8.36
N TYR A 142 -0.25 -8.47 9.10
CA TYR A 142 -0.40 -7.12 9.62
C TYR A 142 -0.63 -6.09 8.51
N GLU A 143 0.17 -6.14 7.44
CA GLU A 143 -0.02 -5.24 6.30
C GLU A 143 -1.37 -5.44 5.61
N SER A 144 -1.90 -6.67 5.59
CA SER A 144 -3.23 -6.95 5.05
C SER A 144 -4.36 -6.42 5.93
N ASP A 145 -4.26 -6.60 7.25
CA ASP A 145 -5.23 -6.08 8.21
C ASP A 145 -5.22 -4.54 8.20
N GLN A 146 -4.03 -3.92 8.17
CA GLN A 146 -3.88 -2.47 8.08
C GLN A 146 -4.51 -1.91 6.81
N ARG A 147 -4.27 -2.53 5.64
CA ARG A 147 -4.94 -2.13 4.39
C ARG A 147 -6.46 -2.22 4.47
N THR A 148 -6.99 -3.17 5.23
CA THR A 148 -8.44 -3.30 5.44
C THR A 148 -8.96 -2.15 6.28
N VAL A 149 -8.28 -1.80 7.38
CA VAL A 149 -8.59 -0.62 8.21
C VAL A 149 -8.55 0.66 7.38
N ASP A 150 -7.46 0.90 6.66
CA ASP A 150 -7.29 2.10 5.83
C ASP A 150 -8.40 2.21 4.77
N THR A 151 -8.85 1.06 4.23
CA THR A 151 -9.95 1.00 3.25
C THR A 151 -11.29 1.40 3.87
N VAL A 152 -11.68 0.80 5.01
CA VAL A 152 -12.99 1.07 5.60
C VAL A 152 -13.08 2.48 6.17
N LEU A 153 -11.97 3.00 6.73
CA LEU A 153 -11.87 4.38 7.19
C LEU A 153 -11.94 5.39 6.04
N ALA A 154 -11.27 5.10 4.91
CA ALA A 154 -11.39 5.95 3.73
C ALA A 154 -12.84 6.05 3.25
N ILE A 155 -13.58 4.94 3.25
CA ILE A 155 -14.99 4.91 2.83
C ILE A 155 -15.88 5.69 3.80
N ALA A 156 -15.75 5.47 5.11
CA ALA A 156 -16.47 6.25 6.11
C ALA A 156 -16.17 7.76 6.00
N GLY A 157 -14.91 8.10 5.72
CA GLY A 157 -14.47 9.49 5.51
C GLY A 157 -15.06 10.16 4.27
N LEU A 158 -15.48 9.42 3.24
CA LEU A 158 -16.12 10.00 2.05
C LEU A 158 -17.51 10.57 2.32
N GLN A 159 -18.14 10.15 3.42
CA GLN A 159 -19.48 10.63 3.79
C GLN A 159 -19.45 11.72 4.87
N SER A 160 -18.30 12.02 5.46
CA SER A 160 -18.19 13.11 6.44
C SER A 160 -18.25 14.45 5.69
N PRO A 161 -19.32 15.27 5.85
CA PRO A 161 -19.30 16.62 5.32
C PRO A 161 -18.18 17.41 6.01
N GLU A 162 -17.43 18.19 5.23
CA GLU A 162 -16.55 19.24 5.75
C GLU A 162 -17.36 20.35 6.44
#